data_AF-A0A0D2SXG6-F1
#
_entry.id   AF-A0A0D2SXG6-F1
#
_cell.length_a   1.000
_cell.length_b   1.000
_cell.length_c   1.000
_cell.angle_alpha   90.00
_cell.angle_beta   90.00
_cell.angle_gamma   90.00
#
_symmetry.space_group_name_H-M   'P 1'
#
loop_
_entity.id
_entity.type
_entity.pdbx_description
1 polymer ?
#
loop_
_entity_poly.entity_id
_entity_poly.type
_entity_poly.pdbx_seq_one_letter_code
_entity_poly.pdbx_strand_id
1 'polypeptide(L)'
;MTTTRFEIEKFDGETNFNLWQVRMMAILVQSGLKKVVTRKKPENLNKTKWEELDGKALSVIQLCLANTVLQEVLMEKTSSALWKRLETLYATKSLANRLVLKQHLFTFRMNEGEILRDHISQFITLLNDLKKVEVHIDDEDQAMLLLCSLPPSYKSFKEILIYG
;
A
#
# COMPACT_ATOMS: atom_id res chain seq x y z
N MET A 1 -22.59 -1.21 26.09
CA MET A 1 -21.45 -1.73 25.29
C MET A 1 -20.70 -0.53 24.76
N THR A 2 -19.48 -0.30 25.24
CA THR A 2 -18.61 0.78 24.78
C THR A 2 -18.11 0.45 23.38
N THR A 3 -18.66 1.14 22.38
CA THR A 3 -18.14 1.12 21.01
C THR A 3 -16.79 1.83 21.02
N THR A 4 -15.71 1.08 21.12
CA THR A 4 -14.36 1.63 21.00
C THR A 4 -14.23 2.25 19.62
N ARG A 5 -14.19 3.58 19.56
CA ARG A 5 -14.15 4.35 18.31
C ARG A 5 -12.67 4.44 17.92
N PHE A 6 -12.24 3.57 17.01
CA PHE A 6 -10.89 3.67 16.46
C PHE A 6 -10.89 4.80 15.42
N GLU A 7 -10.17 5.87 15.71
CA GLU A 7 -9.89 6.90 14.70
C GLU A 7 -8.88 6.32 13.71
N ILE A 8 -9.41 5.85 12.58
CA ILE A 8 -8.62 5.49 11.42
C ILE A 8 -8.80 6.60 10.40
N GLU A 9 -7.68 7.04 9.83
CA GLU A 9 -7.69 7.93 8.66
C GLU A 9 -8.49 7.29 7.53
N LYS A 10 -9.41 8.08 6.98
CA LYS A 10 -10.24 7.62 5.87
C LYS A 10 -9.34 7.29 4.68
N PHE A 11 -9.61 6.18 4.02
CA PHE A 11 -8.90 5.84 2.80
C PHE A 11 -9.33 6.77 1.67
N ASP A 12 -8.37 7.53 1.16
CA ASP A 12 -8.53 8.54 0.11
C ASP A 12 -8.21 8.02 -1.30
N GLY A 13 -7.60 6.84 -1.40
CA GLY A 13 -7.16 6.24 -2.65
C GLY A 13 -5.68 6.49 -2.96
N GLU A 14 -5.03 7.41 -2.25
CA GLU A 14 -3.60 7.71 -2.37
C GLU A 14 -2.77 7.03 -1.27
N THR A 15 -3.37 6.90 -0.10
CA THR A 15 -2.79 6.17 1.04
C THR A 15 -2.45 4.73 0.63
N ASN A 16 -1.42 4.14 1.24
CA ASN A 16 -1.08 2.74 0.97
C ASN A 16 -2.27 1.82 1.30
N PHE A 17 -2.85 1.22 0.26
CA PHE A 17 -4.02 0.36 0.38
C PHE A 17 -3.77 -0.84 1.28
N ASN A 18 -2.58 -1.47 1.23
CA ASN A 18 -2.27 -2.64 2.05
C ASN A 18 -2.28 -2.30 3.53
N LEU A 19 -1.66 -1.17 3.90
CA LEU A 19 -1.63 -0.69 5.28
C LEU A 19 -3.05 -0.38 5.79
N TRP A 20 -3.83 0.35 4.99
CA TRP A 20 -5.22 0.64 5.34
C TRP A 20 -6.03 -0.66 5.48
N GLN A 21 -5.84 -1.61 4.56
CA GLN A 21 -6.53 -2.90 4.56
C GLN A 21 -6.22 -3.71 5.84
N VAL A 22 -4.97 -3.73 6.30
CA VAL A 22 -4.57 -4.36 7.57
C VAL A 22 -5.30 -3.73 8.75
N ARG A 23 -5.31 -2.39 8.84
CA ARG A 23 -5.98 -1.68 9.94
C ARG A 23 -7.51 -1.89 9.91
N MET A 24 -8.11 -1.84 8.73
CA MET A 24 -9.54 -2.07 8.53
C MET A 24 -9.92 -3.52 8.90
N MET A 25 -9.10 -4.51 8.55
CA MET A 25 -9.31 -5.90 8.94
C MET A 25 -9.24 -6.08 10.47
N ALA A 26 -8.36 -5.35 11.16
CA ALA A 26 -8.30 -5.37 12.62
C ALA A 26 -9.60 -4.86 13.27
N ILE A 27 -10.19 -3.77 12.75
CA ILE A 27 -11.51 -3.27 13.19
C ILE A 27 -12.59 -4.34 12.99
N LEU A 28 -12.63 -4.96 11.80
CA LEU A 28 -13.62 -5.97 11.48
C LEU A 28 -13.48 -7.22 12.38
N VAL A 29 -12.26 -7.59 12.77
CA VAL A 29 -12.02 -8.66 13.75
C VAL A 29 -12.57 -8.28 15.12
N GLN A 30 -12.21 -7.10 15.64
CA GLN A 30 -12.68 -6.65 16.95
C GLN A 30 -14.19 -6.48 17.02
N SER A 31 -14.82 -6.12 15.89
CA SER A 31 -16.27 -5.98 15.77
C SER A 31 -17.00 -7.31 15.52
N GLY A 32 -16.27 -8.43 15.36
CA GLY A 32 -16.83 -9.74 15.03
C GLY A 32 -17.38 -9.88 13.60
N LEU A 33 -17.04 -8.94 12.70
CA LEU A 33 -17.58 -8.82 11.35
C LEU A 33 -16.70 -9.44 10.26
N LYS A 34 -15.45 -9.81 10.57
CA LYS A 34 -14.50 -10.39 9.59
C LYS A 34 -15.10 -11.51 8.74
N LYS A 35 -15.88 -12.40 9.34
CA LYS A 35 -16.46 -13.56 8.64
C LYS A 35 -17.44 -13.15 7.53
N VAL A 36 -18.10 -12.01 7.66
CA VAL A 36 -19.11 -11.54 6.70
C VAL A 36 -18.45 -10.94 5.46
N VAL A 37 -17.30 -10.29 5.65
CA VAL A 37 -16.52 -9.69 4.57
C VAL A 37 -15.70 -10.74 3.81
N THR A 38 -15.11 -11.70 4.53
CA THR A 38 -14.12 -12.65 3.98
C THR A 38 -14.67 -14.02 3.60
N ARG A 39 -15.83 -14.43 4.12
CA ARG A 39 -16.39 -15.77 3.85
C ARG A 39 -17.77 -15.67 3.21
N LYS A 40 -18.08 -16.67 2.37
CA LYS A 40 -19.46 -16.88 1.91
C LYS A 40 -20.35 -17.25 3.10
N LYS A 41 -21.62 -16.82 3.03
CA LYS A 41 -22.65 -17.12 4.02
C LYS A 41 -22.64 -18.62 4.41
N PRO A 42 -22.54 -18.97 5.70
CA PRO A 42 -22.71 -20.35 6.16
C PRO A 42 -24.16 -20.80 5.97
N GLU A 43 -24.38 -22.03 5.49
CA GLU A 43 -25.71 -22.60 5.21
C GLU A 43 -26.61 -22.63 6.46
N ASN A 44 -26.02 -22.80 7.65
CA ASN A 44 -26.73 -22.93 8.92
C ASN A 44 -27.09 -21.59 9.60
N LEU A 45 -26.85 -20.44 8.96
CA LEU A 45 -27.02 -19.13 9.59
C LEU A 45 -28.31 -18.44 9.11
N ASN A 46 -29.12 -17.98 10.07
CA ASN A 46 -30.36 -17.26 9.82
C ASN A 46 -30.13 -16.09 8.84
N LYS A 47 -30.92 -16.04 7.77
CA LYS A 47 -30.75 -15.11 6.65
C LYS A 47 -30.83 -13.64 7.11
N THR A 48 -31.80 -13.31 7.96
CA THR A 48 -31.97 -11.95 8.50
C THR A 48 -30.79 -11.51 9.37
N LYS A 49 -30.30 -12.40 10.24
CA LYS A 49 -29.12 -12.11 11.07
C LYS A 49 -27.86 -11.91 10.25
N TRP A 50 -27.73 -12.62 9.12
CA TRP A 50 -26.62 -12.43 8.19
C TRP A 50 -26.70 -11.08 7.47
N GLU A 51 -27.88 -10.70 6.99
CA GLU A 51 -28.12 -9.41 6.31
C GLU A 51 -27.84 -8.22 7.24
N GLU A 52 -28.23 -8.31 8.52
CA GLU A 52 -27.90 -7.28 9.52
C GLU A 52 -26.39 -7.14 9.75
N LEU A 53 -25.67 -8.26 9.85
CA LEU A 53 -24.21 -8.24 10.03
C LEU A 53 -23.49 -7.73 8.77
N ASP A 54 -24.00 -8.05 7.57
CA ASP A 54 -23.47 -7.55 6.30
C ASP A 54 -23.68 -6.04 6.17
N GLY A 55 -24.89 -5.55 6.48
CA GLY A 55 -25.17 -4.11 6.49
C GLY A 55 -24.29 -3.36 7.49
N LYS A 56 -24.03 -3.94 8.67
CA LYS A 56 -23.11 -3.36 9.65
C LYS A 56 -21.67 -3.34 9.15
N ALA A 57 -21.19 -4.42 8.54
CA ALA A 57 -19.84 -4.48 7.96
C ALA A 57 -19.68 -3.48 6.80
N LEU A 58 -20.68 -3.41 5.92
CA LEU A 58 -20.73 -2.44 4.81
C LEU A 58 -20.62 -1.01 5.34
N SER A 59 -21.45 -0.66 6.33
CA SER A 59 -21.47 0.68 6.93
C SER A 59 -20.13 1.04 7.56
N VAL A 60 -19.53 0.11 8.30
CA VAL A 60 -18.23 0.32 8.94
C VAL A 60 -17.15 0.58 7.90
N ILE A 61 -17.10 -0.20 6.81
CA ILE A 61 -16.12 0.04 5.75
C ILE A 61 -16.37 1.39 5.08
N GLN A 62 -17.61 1.72 4.70
CA GLN A 62 -17.96 2.99 4.07
C GLN A 62 -17.58 4.21 4.92
N LEU A 63 -17.76 4.14 6.25
CA LEU A 63 -17.37 5.22 7.16
C LEU A 63 -15.84 5.45 7.24
N CYS A 64 -15.06 4.43 6.89
CA CYS A 64 -13.60 4.47 6.82
C CYS A 64 -13.06 4.84 5.41
N LEU A 65 -13.94 5.21 4.47
CA LEU A 65 -13.58 5.68 3.14
C LEU A 65 -13.79 7.19 3.00
N ALA A 66 -12.94 7.84 2.20
CA ALA A 66 -13.15 9.23 1.78
C ALA A 66 -14.21 9.31 0.68
N ASN A 67 -14.75 10.51 0.44
CA ASN A 67 -15.81 10.73 -0.55
C ASN A 67 -15.40 10.31 -1.97
N THR A 68 -14.13 10.50 -2.33
CA THR A 68 -13.55 10.09 -3.61
C THR A 68 -13.67 8.58 -3.83
N VAL A 69 -13.25 7.79 -2.84
CA VAL A 69 -13.32 6.33 -2.90
C VAL A 69 -14.76 5.83 -2.81
N LEU A 70 -15.61 6.48 -1.99
CA LEU A 70 -17.02 6.14 -1.89
C LEU A 70 -17.75 6.23 -3.23
N GLN A 71 -17.41 7.20 -4.07
CA GLN A 71 -17.97 7.32 -5.42
C GLN A 71 -17.60 6.11 -6.30
N GLU A 72 -16.39 5.56 -6.15
CA GLU A 72 -15.93 4.38 -6.94
C GLU A 72 -16.59 3.05 -6.51
N VAL A 73 -17.12 2.98 -5.28
CA VAL A 73 -17.75 1.77 -4.71
C VAL A 73 -19.25 1.92 -4.43
N LEU A 74 -19.87 3.03 -4.86
CA LEU A 74 -21.25 3.39 -4.54
C LEU A 74 -22.29 2.34 -4.96
N MET A 75 -21.99 1.55 -6.00
CA MET A 75 -22.88 0.52 -6.53
C MET A 75 -22.88 -0.78 -5.73
N GLU A 76 -21.93 -0.95 -4.80
CA GLU A 76 -21.73 -2.21 -4.08
C GLU A 76 -22.69 -2.32 -2.88
N LYS A 77 -23.58 -3.31 -2.94
CA LYS A 77 -24.65 -3.51 -1.94
C LYS A 77 -24.29 -4.43 -0.79
N THR A 78 -23.17 -5.14 -0.88
CA THR A 78 -22.74 -6.13 0.14
C THR A 78 -21.31 -5.84 0.57
N SER A 79 -21.01 -6.12 1.84
CA SER A 79 -19.68 -5.85 2.40
C SER A 79 -18.58 -6.62 1.67
N SER A 80 -18.88 -7.86 1.25
CA SER A 80 -17.94 -8.69 0.49
C SER A 80 -17.69 -8.18 -0.93
N ALA A 81 -18.72 -7.69 -1.62
CA ALA A 81 -18.56 -7.15 -2.97
C ALA A 81 -17.79 -5.81 -2.94
N LEU A 82 -18.12 -4.93 -1.98
CA LEU A 82 -17.38 -3.70 -1.73
C LEU A 82 -15.90 -3.98 -1.44
N TRP A 83 -15.61 -4.95 -0.57
CA TRP A 83 -14.24 -5.33 -0.24
C TRP A 83 -13.45 -5.82 -1.46
N LYS A 84 -14.05 -6.70 -2.28
CA LYS A 84 -13.42 -7.17 -3.53
C LYS A 84 -13.22 -6.06 -4.54
N ARG A 85 -14.15 -5.11 -4.63
CA ARG A 85 -14.04 -3.96 -5.52
C ARG A 85 -12.86 -3.09 -5.12
N LEU A 86 -12.70 -2.81 -3.83
CA LEU A 86 -11.53 -2.09 -3.30
C LEU A 86 -10.22 -2.82 -3.60
N GLU A 87 -10.15 -4.14 -3.37
CA GLU A 87 -8.97 -4.94 -3.71
C GLU A 87 -8.64 -4.85 -5.21
N THR A 88 -9.64 -4.97 -6.07
CA THR A 88 -9.44 -4.91 -7.52
C THR A 88 -8.88 -3.55 -7.96
N LEU A 89 -9.44 -2.46 -7.41
CA LEU A 89 -9.07 -1.10 -7.78
C LEU A 89 -7.71 -0.68 -7.22
N TYR A 90 -7.45 -0.96 -5.94
CA TYR A 90 -6.34 -0.36 -5.21
C TYR A 90 -5.21 -1.34 -4.88
N ALA A 91 -5.46 -2.65 -4.77
CA ALA A 91 -4.38 -3.62 -4.61
C ALA A 91 -3.56 -3.73 -5.91
N THR A 92 -4.23 -3.76 -7.06
CA THR A 92 -3.56 -3.78 -8.37
C THR A 92 -2.75 -2.49 -8.61
N LYS A 93 -3.32 -1.32 -8.29
CA LYS A 93 -2.62 -0.03 -8.37
C LYS A 93 -1.41 0.02 -7.43
N SER A 94 -1.54 -0.44 -6.19
CA SER A 94 -0.42 -0.50 -5.23
C SER A 94 0.69 -1.44 -5.73
N LEU A 95 0.35 -2.62 -6.24
CA LEU A 95 1.32 -3.56 -6.79
C LEU A 95 2.03 -2.99 -8.03
N ALA A 96 1.27 -2.46 -8.99
CA ALA A 96 1.83 -1.84 -10.19
C ALA A 96 2.75 -0.67 -9.82
N ASN A 97 2.33 0.19 -8.90
CA ASN A 97 3.14 1.32 -8.43
C ASN A 97 4.45 0.83 -7.78
N ARG A 98 4.38 -0.19 -6.90
CA ARG A 98 5.58 -0.80 -6.29
C ARG A 98 6.53 -1.39 -7.33
N LEU A 99 6.01 -2.07 -8.36
CA LEU A 99 6.82 -2.65 -9.42
C LEU A 99 7.48 -1.57 -10.29
N VAL A 100 6.75 -0.52 -10.66
CA VAL A 100 7.28 0.61 -11.43
C VAL A 100 8.39 1.33 -10.67
N LEU A 101 8.19 1.62 -9.38
CA LEU A 101 9.21 2.26 -8.55
C LEU A 101 10.46 1.38 -8.39
N LYS A 102 10.28 0.06 -8.21
CA LYS A 102 11.41 -0.90 -8.18
C LYS A 102 12.14 -0.95 -9.51
N GLN A 103 11.41 -1.00 -10.62
CA GLN A 103 12.01 -0.99 -11.96
C GLN A 103 12.84 0.28 -12.15
N HIS A 104 12.27 1.44 -11.81
CA HIS A 104 12.96 2.73 -11.90
C HIS A 104 14.25 2.74 -11.07
N LEU A 105 14.20 2.19 -9.84
CA LEU A 105 15.38 2.06 -8.98
C LEU A 105 16.49 1.20 -9.60
N PHE A 106 16.15 0.03 -10.14
CA PHE A 106 17.16 -0.86 -10.74
C PHE A 106 17.75 -0.27 -12.03
N THR A 107 16.96 0.47 -12.79
CA THR A 107 17.39 1.18 -14.00
C THR A 107 17.96 2.57 -13.71
N PHE A 108 17.99 3.02 -12.46
CA PHE A 108 18.48 4.34 -12.09
C PHE A 108 19.99 4.39 -12.36
N ARG A 109 20.39 5.27 -13.28
CA ARG A 109 21.78 5.42 -13.74
C ARG A 109 22.06 6.91 -13.93
N MET A 110 23.21 7.33 -13.43
CA MET A 110 23.73 8.68 -13.60
C MET A 110 24.35 8.80 -14.99
N ASN A 111 24.09 9.90 -15.70
CA ASN A 111 24.73 10.17 -16.99
C ASN A 111 26.14 10.75 -16.80
N GLU A 112 27.03 10.51 -17.77
CA GLU A 112 28.36 11.15 -17.77
C GLU A 112 28.20 12.68 -17.88
N GLY A 113 28.73 13.41 -16.90
CA GLY A 113 28.61 14.87 -16.80
C GLY A 113 27.45 15.39 -15.94
N GLU A 114 26.62 14.51 -15.38
CA GLU A 114 25.59 14.91 -14.41
C GLU A 114 26.21 15.33 -13.07
N ILE A 115 25.52 16.19 -12.32
CA ILE A 115 25.97 16.62 -10.99
C ILE A 115 25.62 15.53 -9.99
N LEU A 116 26.64 14.95 -9.33
CA LEU A 116 26.48 13.88 -8.35
C LEU A 116 25.47 14.22 -7.24
N ARG A 117 25.44 15.47 -6.78
CA ARG A 117 24.50 15.95 -5.75
C ARG A 117 23.04 15.84 -6.21
N ASP A 118 22.76 16.18 -7.46
CA ASP A 118 21.41 16.15 -8.01
C ASP A 118 20.96 14.70 -8.20
N HIS A 119 21.87 13.83 -8.67
CA HIS A 119 21.65 12.38 -8.75
C HIS A 119 21.32 11.76 -7.39
N ILE A 120 22.09 12.10 -6.34
CA ILE A 120 21.83 11.62 -4.97
C ILE A 120 20.47 12.14 -4.46
N SER A 121 20.13 13.39 -4.74
CA SER A 121 18.84 13.97 -4.31
C SER A 121 17.65 13.27 -4.98
N GLN A 122 17.76 12.97 -6.27
CA GLN A 122 16.78 12.17 -7.01
C GLN A 122 16.68 10.74 -6.46
N PHE A 123 17.82 10.11 -6.16
CA PHE A 123 17.88 8.77 -5.56
C PHE A 123 17.19 8.73 -4.18
N ILE A 124 17.46 9.69 -3.30
CA ILE A 124 16.81 9.80 -1.98
C ILE A 124 15.30 10.01 -2.15
N THR A 125 14.88 10.83 -3.12
CA THR A 125 13.45 11.03 -3.41
C THR A 125 12.79 9.71 -3.84
N LEU A 126 13.44 8.95 -4.71
CA LEU A 126 12.97 7.64 -5.15
C LEU A 126 12.89 6.63 -4.00
N LEU A 127 13.87 6.62 -3.09
CA LEU A 127 13.83 5.80 -1.87
C LEU A 127 12.70 6.22 -0.93
N ASN A 128 12.43 7.52 -0.79
CA ASN A 128 11.31 8.00 0.01
C ASN A 128 9.96 7.59 -0.59
N ASP A 129 9.82 7.62 -1.91
CA ASP A 129 8.62 7.14 -2.59
C ASP A 129 8.42 5.63 -2.45
N LEU A 130 9.52 4.86 -2.48
CA LEU A 130 9.51 3.43 -2.15
C LEU A 130 9.09 3.18 -0.68
N LYS A 131 9.58 3.99 0.26
CA LYS A 131 9.16 3.92 1.68
C LYS A 131 7.67 4.21 1.85
N LYS A 132 7.10 5.18 1.11
CA LYS A 132 5.65 5.47 1.15
C LYS A 132 4.79 4.27 0.74
N VAL A 133 5.30 3.43 -0.16
CA VAL A 133 4.62 2.18 -0.59
C VAL A 133 5.09 0.94 0.20
N GLU A 134 5.69 1.13 1.37
CA GLU A 134 6.22 0.09 2.27
C GLU A 134 7.22 -0.87 1.59
N VAL A 135 8.01 -0.35 0.65
CA VAL A 135 9.18 -1.04 0.14
C VAL A 135 10.39 -0.51 0.91
N HIS A 136 10.79 -1.27 1.92
CA HIS A 136 12.04 -1.05 2.63
C HIS A 136 13.19 -1.74 1.88
N ILE A 137 14.28 -1.01 1.76
CA ILE A 137 15.56 -1.48 1.20
C ILE A 137 16.56 -1.23 2.32
N ASP A 138 17.34 -2.24 2.67
CA ASP A 138 18.31 -2.11 3.76
C ASP A 138 19.40 -1.10 3.39
N ASP A 139 20.01 -0.45 4.38
CA ASP A 139 20.96 0.63 4.13
C ASP A 139 22.20 0.15 3.34
N GLU A 140 22.59 -1.12 3.53
CA GLU A 140 23.63 -1.78 2.73
C GLU A 140 23.23 -1.89 1.26
N ASP A 141 22.02 -2.34 0.98
CA ASP A 141 21.47 -2.44 -0.38
C ASP A 141 21.28 -1.06 -1.00
N GLN A 142 20.88 -0.05 -0.23
CA GLN A 142 20.78 1.34 -0.70
C GLN A 142 22.16 1.85 -1.15
N ALA A 143 23.21 1.61 -0.35
CA ALA A 143 24.58 1.99 -0.70
C ALA A 143 25.06 1.24 -1.95
N MET A 144 24.80 -0.06 -2.04
CA MET A 144 25.16 -0.87 -3.20
C MET A 144 24.44 -0.41 -4.47
N LEU A 145 23.14 -0.09 -4.38
CA LEU A 145 22.35 0.42 -5.51
C LEU A 145 22.84 1.80 -5.97
N LEU A 146 23.19 2.68 -5.02
CA LEU A 146 23.79 3.97 -5.34
C LEU A 146 25.14 3.78 -6.05
N LEU A 147 26.02 2.93 -5.55
CA LEU A 147 27.30 2.61 -6.19
C LEU A 147 27.09 2.00 -7.58
N CYS A 148 26.11 1.12 -7.76
CA CYS A 148 25.74 0.56 -9.06
C CYS A 148 25.21 1.61 -10.05
N SER A 149 24.59 2.69 -9.54
CA SER A 149 23.99 3.74 -10.36
C SER A 149 25.00 4.72 -10.97
N LEU A 150 26.19 4.84 -10.36
CA LEU A 150 27.21 5.82 -10.79
C LEU A 150 27.87 5.43 -12.14
N PRO A 151 28.38 6.41 -12.91
CA PRO A 151 29.01 6.16 -14.20
C PRO A 151 30.39 5.44 -14.07
N PRO A 152 30.93 4.90 -15.18
CA PRO A 152 32.27 4.32 -15.23
C PRO A 152 33.39 5.29 -14.80
N SER A 153 33.21 6.59 -14.98
CA SER A 153 34.15 7.62 -14.49
C SER A 153 34.42 7.56 -12.98
N TYR A 154 33.50 7.01 -12.19
CA TYR A 154 33.63 6.84 -10.74
C TYR A 154 34.12 5.44 -10.34
N LYS A 155 34.60 4.61 -11.28
CA LYS A 155 35.00 3.22 -11.01
C LYS A 155 36.05 3.11 -9.91
N SER A 156 37.09 3.94 -9.93
CA SER A 156 38.14 3.95 -8.89
C SER A 156 37.57 4.28 -7.50
N PHE A 157 36.58 5.17 -7.43
CA PHE A 157 35.90 5.49 -6.17
C PHE A 157 35.05 4.30 -5.66
N LYS A 158 34.36 3.58 -6.56
CA LYS A 158 33.63 2.36 -6.20
C LYS A 158 34.55 1.27 -5.66
N GLU A 159 35.70 1.06 -6.31
CA GLU A 159 36.67 0.03 -5.91
C GLU A 159 37.27 0.32 -4.53
N ILE A 160 37.57 1.60 -4.23
CA ILE A 160 38.05 2.01 -2.90
C ILE A 160 36.99 1.79 -1.82
N LEU A 161 35.72 2.05 -2.09
CA LEU A 161 34.64 1.88 -1.11
C LEU A 161 34.24 0.41 -0.86
N ILE A 162 34.44 -0.47 -1.84
CA ILE A 162 34.07 -1.89 -1.74
C ILE A 162 35.23 -2.73 -1.18
N TYR A 163 36.48 -2.40 -1.50
CA TYR A 163 37.66 -3.20 -1.15
C TYR A 163 38.64 -2.51 -0.20
N GLY A 164 38.43 -1.22 0.09
CA GLY A 164 39.27 -0.42 0.99
C GLY A 164 38.84 -0.47 2.44
#